data_AF-A0A3D4Z0Y8-F1
#
_entry.id   AF-A0A3D4Z0Y8-F1
#
_cell.length_a   1.000
_cell.length_b   1.000
_cell.length_c   1.000
_cell.angle_alpha   90.00
_cell.angle_beta   90.00
_cell.angle_gamma   90.00
#
_symmetry.space_group_name_H-M   'P 1'
#
loop_
_entity.id
_entity.type
_entity.pdbx_description
1 polymer ?
#
loop_
_entity_poly.entity_id
_entity_poly.type
_entity_poly.pdbx_seq_one_letter_code
_entity_poly.pdbx_strand_id
1 'polypeptide(L)'
;MNLFRICLSFAFLWGLSLANGIALGKAPLPFVYFVLSGDSYSAVQLNEIAASIVAPHLKNIEGVADVSIIASKYILQIRVDSRRLQAYGLSLKEVEEELRRHHLMLEQTASSPQDLPALEDVQAVTFKSANGTSISLTDIANVEIGAKESAPTYKGRKVTALGIFKREENNALGFWLP
;
A
#
# COMPACT_ATOMS: atom_id res chain seq x y z
N MET A 1 -27.19 11.30 -12.15
CA MET A 1 -25.77 11.74 -12.22
C MET A 1 -25.33 11.99 -10.79
N ASN A 2 -24.86 10.94 -10.12
CA ASN A 2 -24.71 10.90 -8.66
C ASN A 2 -23.38 11.52 -8.24
N LEU A 3 -23.45 12.67 -7.58
CA LEU A 3 -22.30 13.36 -7.01
C LEU A 3 -21.66 12.53 -5.89
N PHE A 4 -20.35 12.33 -6.04
CA PHE A 4 -19.41 11.81 -5.06
C PHE A 4 -19.53 12.56 -3.72
N ARG A 5 -19.91 11.87 -2.64
CA ARG A 5 -19.79 12.39 -1.27
C ARG A 5 -18.47 11.90 -0.67
N ILE A 6 -17.37 12.57 -1.02
CA ILE A 6 -16.11 12.46 -0.27
C ILE A 6 -16.23 13.45 0.90
N CYS A 7 -16.39 12.94 2.12
CA CYS A 7 -16.56 13.79 3.30
C CYS A 7 -15.18 14.18 3.82
N LEU A 8 -14.73 15.39 3.47
CA LEU A 8 -13.47 15.96 3.94
C LEU A 8 -13.68 16.53 5.36
N SER A 9 -13.57 15.69 6.38
CA SER A 9 -13.66 16.15 7.76
C SER A 9 -12.28 16.59 8.26
N PHE A 10 -12.15 17.88 8.56
CA PHE A 10 -11.06 18.43 9.37
C PHE A 10 -11.22 17.89 10.81
N ALA A 11 -10.60 16.77 11.12
CA ALA A 11 -10.58 16.23 12.46
C ALA A 11 -9.27 16.65 13.14
N PHE A 12 -9.37 17.53 14.14
CA PHE A 12 -8.31 17.73 15.13
C PHE A 12 -8.13 16.40 15.89
N LEU A 13 -7.09 15.64 15.53
CA LEU A 13 -6.84 14.29 16.01
C LEU A 13 -6.16 14.31 17.38
N TRP A 14 -6.95 14.43 18.44
CA TRP A 14 -6.50 14.22 19.82
C TRP A 14 -6.75 12.80 20.36
N GLY A 15 -7.16 11.86 19.50
CA GLY A 15 -7.59 10.51 19.92
C GLY A 15 -7.03 9.34 19.11
N LEU A 16 -6.06 9.54 18.21
CA LEU A 16 -5.39 8.41 17.55
C LEU A 16 -4.31 7.87 18.50
N SER A 17 -4.56 6.72 19.12
CA SER A 17 -3.53 6.02 19.87
C SER A 17 -2.50 5.44 18.89
N LEU A 18 -1.41 6.17 18.67
CA LEU A 18 -0.24 5.70 17.94
C LEU A 18 0.66 4.95 18.93
N ALA A 19 0.36 3.67 19.15
CA ALA A 19 1.29 2.77 19.83
C ALA A 19 2.45 2.45 18.88
N ASN A 20 3.53 3.25 18.96
CA ASN A 20 4.93 2.82 18.91
C ASN A 20 5.82 4.06 18.87
N GLY A 21 6.75 4.14 19.83
CA GLY A 21 7.62 5.29 20.05
C GLY A 21 8.36 5.74 18.79
N ILE A 22 7.96 6.89 18.27
CA ILE A 22 8.74 7.64 17.30
C ILE A 22 9.68 8.51 18.12
N ALA A 23 10.97 8.20 18.09
CA ALA A 23 12.00 9.12 18.57
C ALA A 23 11.88 10.42 17.76
N LEU A 24 11.54 11.52 18.42
CA LEU A 24 11.48 12.86 17.84
C LEU A 24 12.91 13.35 17.57
N GLY A 25 13.58 12.81 16.56
CA GLY A 25 14.48 13.63 15.76
C GLY A 25 13.63 14.70 15.07
N LYS A 26 14.14 15.92 14.90
CA LYS A 26 13.46 17.06 14.26
C LYS A 26 12.91 16.70 12.86
N ALA A 27 11.78 16.01 12.80
CA ALA A 27 10.99 15.83 11.59
C ALA A 27 9.93 16.94 11.59
N PRO A 28 9.71 17.63 10.47
CA PRO A 28 8.66 18.64 10.40
C PRO A 28 7.34 18.00 10.79
N LEU A 29 6.58 18.62 11.70
CA LEU A 29 5.25 18.14 12.05
C LEU A 29 4.28 18.54 10.92
N PRO A 30 3.35 17.66 10.54
CA PRO A 30 2.31 18.06 9.59
C PRO A 30 1.41 19.12 10.23
N PHE A 31 1.05 20.14 9.45
CA PHE A 31 0.24 21.26 9.93
C PHE A 31 -1.25 21.06 9.68
N VAL A 32 -1.62 20.18 8.74
CA VAL A 32 -3.01 19.79 8.45
C VAL A 32 -3.07 18.29 8.19
N TYR A 33 -4.12 17.64 8.69
CA TYR A 33 -4.48 16.27 8.35
C TYR A 33 -5.81 16.25 7.58
N PHE A 34 -5.84 15.53 6.47
CA PHE A 34 -7.06 15.17 5.75
C PHE A 34 -7.39 13.70 5.97
N VAL A 35 -8.66 13.38 6.17
CA VAL A 35 -9.10 11.98 6.34
C VAL A 35 -10.11 11.66 5.24
N LEU A 36 -9.79 10.68 4.40
CA LEU A 36 -10.71 10.12 3.42
C LEU A 36 -11.45 8.93 4.03
N SER A 37 -12.76 8.96 3.90
CA SER A 37 -13.66 7.88 4.28
C SER A 37 -14.75 7.73 3.21
N GLY A 38 -15.24 6.51 3.02
CA GLY A 38 -16.34 6.25 2.11
C GLY A 38 -16.95 4.88 2.33
N ASP A 39 -18.28 4.81 2.37
CA ASP A 39 -19.02 3.59 2.73
C ASP A 39 -19.03 2.55 1.59
N SER A 40 -18.75 2.98 0.35
CA SER A 40 -18.69 2.11 -0.84
C SER A 40 -17.27 1.83 -1.33
N TYR A 41 -16.24 2.24 -0.59
CA TYR A 41 -14.84 2.11 -1.00
C TYR A 41 -14.08 1.18 -0.07
N SER A 42 -13.29 0.28 -0.65
CA SER A 42 -12.32 -0.51 0.12
C SER A 42 -11.15 0.38 0.58
N ALA A 43 -10.41 -0.05 1.60
CA ALA A 43 -9.24 0.69 2.07
C ALA A 43 -8.16 0.83 0.96
N VAL A 44 -8.03 -0.16 0.08
CA VAL A 44 -7.15 -0.11 -1.10
C VAL A 44 -7.59 1.01 -2.04
N GLN A 45 -8.89 1.08 -2.36
CA GLN A 45 -9.43 2.11 -3.25
C GLN A 45 -9.29 3.51 -2.64
N LEU A 46 -9.51 3.67 -1.32
CA LEU A 46 -9.29 4.94 -0.64
C LEU A 46 -7.81 5.37 -0.68
N ASN A 47 -6.88 4.42 -0.54
CA ASN A 47 -5.46 4.68 -0.68
C ASN A 47 -5.10 5.11 -2.11
N GLU A 48 -5.65 4.44 -3.12
CA GLU A 48 -5.43 4.80 -4.53
C GLU A 48 -5.97 6.19 -4.83
N ILE A 49 -7.18 6.52 -4.37
CA ILE A 49 -7.77 7.87 -4.52
C ILE A 49 -6.90 8.91 -3.81
N ALA A 50 -6.43 8.62 -2.59
CA ALA A 50 -5.54 9.49 -1.85
C ALA A 50 -4.22 9.75 -2.62
N ALA A 51 -3.62 8.71 -3.20
CA ALA A 51 -2.33 8.79 -3.87
C ALA A 51 -2.40 9.38 -5.28
N SER A 52 -3.43 9.04 -6.06
CA SER A 52 -3.54 9.42 -7.47
C SER A 52 -4.28 10.74 -7.70
N ILE A 53 -5.21 11.10 -6.81
CA ILE A 53 -6.05 12.29 -6.97
C ILE A 53 -5.70 13.31 -5.89
N VAL A 54 -5.89 12.98 -4.61
CA VAL A 54 -5.83 13.98 -3.54
C VAL A 54 -4.41 14.51 -3.33
N ALA A 55 -3.41 13.64 -3.25
CA ALA A 55 -2.03 14.05 -2.99
C ALA A 55 -1.46 14.98 -4.09
N PRO A 56 -1.60 14.69 -5.40
CA PRO A 56 -1.18 15.61 -6.46
C PRO A 56 -1.86 16.98 -6.39
N HIS A 57 -3.17 17.02 -6.11
CA HIS A 57 -3.89 18.28 -5.96
C HIS A 57 -3.40 19.11 -4.77
N LEU A 58 -3.14 18.47 -3.63
CA LEU A 58 -2.61 19.14 -2.44
C LEU A 58 -1.19 19.65 -2.65
N LYS A 59 -0.35 18.90 -3.37
CA LYS A 59 1.03 19.31 -3.70
C LYS A 59 1.07 20.54 -4.62
N ASN A 60 0.03 20.79 -5.41
CA ASN A 60 -0.09 21.96 -6.28
C ASN A 60 -0.50 23.24 -5.54
N ILE A 61 -0.89 23.16 -4.27
CA ILE A 61 -1.26 24.34 -3.47
C ILE A 61 0.01 25.06 -3.02
N GLU A 62 0.06 26.37 -3.24
CA GLU A 62 1.16 27.22 -2.78
C GLU A 62 1.32 27.12 -1.25
N GLY A 63 2.57 26.92 -0.79
CA GLY A 63 2.88 26.73 0.63
C GLY A 63 2.92 25.27 1.12
N VAL A 64 2.54 24.29 0.29
CA VAL A 64 2.75 22.86 0.58
C VAL A 64 4.16 22.43 0.16
N ALA A 65 4.90 21.79 1.08
CA ALA A 65 6.18 21.14 0.77
C ALA A 65 5.97 19.71 0.35
N ASP A 66 5.26 18.95 1.18
CA ASP A 66 5.07 17.53 0.96
C ASP A 66 3.74 17.07 1.56
N VAL A 67 3.28 15.92 1.05
CA VAL A 67 2.05 15.26 1.48
C VAL A 67 2.42 13.80 1.75
N SER A 68 2.31 13.39 3.01
CA SER A 68 2.51 12.00 3.42
C SER A 68 1.17 11.31 3.57
N ILE A 69 1.03 10.12 2.99
CA ILE A 69 -0.18 9.32 3.06
C ILE A 69 -0.03 8.30 4.18
N ILE A 70 -0.92 8.39 5.16
CA ILE A 70 -1.07 7.44 6.26
C ILE A 70 -2.19 6.47 5.89
N ALA A 71 -1.79 5.39 5.25
CA ALA A 71 -2.65 4.42 4.59
C ALA A 71 -2.50 3.02 5.19
N SER A 72 -3.47 2.17 4.87
CA SER A 72 -3.32 0.72 5.06
C SER A 72 -2.20 0.21 4.17
N LYS A 73 -1.38 -0.73 4.66
CA LYS A 73 -0.40 -1.40 3.80
C LYS A 73 -1.10 -2.26 2.75
N TYR A 74 -0.57 -2.27 1.54
CA TYR A 74 -0.96 -3.23 0.50
C TYR A 74 -0.45 -4.61 0.88
N ILE A 75 -1.19 -5.65 0.50
CA ILE A 75 -0.82 -7.03 0.71
C ILE A 75 -1.06 -7.82 -0.57
N LEU A 76 -0.03 -8.49 -1.06
CA LEU A 76 -0.13 -9.49 -2.12
C LEU A 76 -0.19 -10.87 -1.45
N GLN A 77 -1.25 -11.61 -1.74
CA GLN A 77 -1.49 -12.96 -1.20
C GLN A 77 -1.48 -13.96 -2.34
N ILE A 78 -0.61 -14.97 -2.22
CA ILE A 78 -0.58 -16.14 -3.10
C ILE A 78 -1.29 -17.28 -2.37
N ARG A 79 -2.52 -17.57 -2.77
CA ARG A 79 -3.35 -18.64 -2.21
C ARG A 79 -3.12 -19.93 -2.99
N VAL A 80 -2.33 -20.83 -2.43
CA VAL A 80 -2.02 -22.13 -3.04
C VAL A 80 -3.15 -23.13 -2.77
N ASP A 81 -3.58 -23.87 -3.80
CA ASP A 81 -4.60 -24.92 -3.69
C ASP A 81 -3.95 -26.27 -3.38
N SER A 82 -4.22 -26.79 -2.18
CA SER A 82 -3.67 -28.07 -1.72
C SER A 82 -4.08 -29.27 -2.58
N ARG A 83 -5.26 -29.24 -3.21
CA ARG A 83 -5.72 -30.31 -4.10
C ARG A 83 -4.92 -30.33 -5.39
N ARG A 84 -4.63 -29.14 -5.94
CA ARG A 84 -3.82 -29.01 -7.15
C ARG A 84 -2.37 -29.42 -6.90
N LEU A 85 -1.79 -29.01 -5.78
CA LEU A 85 -0.46 -29.48 -5.37
C LEU A 85 -0.35 -31.01 -5.37
N GLN A 86 -1.32 -31.69 -4.75
CA GLN A 86 -1.36 -33.15 -4.72
C GLN A 86 -1.50 -33.78 -6.10
N ALA A 87 -2.36 -33.22 -6.97
CA ALA A 87 -2.54 -33.70 -8.34
C ALA A 87 -1.24 -33.64 -9.17
N TYR A 88 -0.41 -32.63 -8.90
CA TYR A 88 0.88 -32.44 -9.57
C TYR A 88 2.07 -33.06 -8.83
N GLY A 89 1.85 -33.72 -7.67
CA GLY A 89 2.93 -34.29 -6.87
C GLY A 89 3.92 -33.25 -6.33
N LEU A 90 3.45 -32.04 -6.04
CA LEU A 90 4.23 -30.95 -5.45
C LEU A 90 3.93 -30.80 -3.95
N SER A 91 4.95 -30.48 -3.16
CA SER A 91 4.80 -30.11 -1.76
C SER A 91 4.73 -28.59 -1.59
N LEU A 92 4.03 -28.13 -0.54
CA LEU A 92 3.99 -26.70 -0.20
C LEU A 92 5.39 -26.12 0.04
N LYS A 93 6.30 -26.91 0.62
CA LYS A 93 7.68 -26.50 0.88
C LYS A 93 8.47 -26.24 -0.39
N GLU A 94 8.29 -27.08 -1.42
CA GLU A 94 8.95 -26.86 -2.72
C GLU A 94 8.43 -25.58 -3.38
N VAL A 95 7.12 -25.31 -3.23
CA VAL A 95 6.53 -24.07 -3.74
C VAL A 95 7.10 -22.85 -3.02
N GLU A 96 7.14 -22.88 -1.69
CA GLU A 96 7.72 -21.79 -0.88
C GLU A 96 9.19 -21.55 -1.20
N GLU A 97 9.98 -22.61 -1.38
CA GLU A 97 11.41 -22.49 -1.70
C GLU A 97 11.66 -21.94 -3.10
N GLU A 98 10.85 -22.32 -4.10
CA GLU A 98 10.92 -21.72 -5.44
C GLU A 98 10.50 -20.25 -5.41
N LEU A 99 9.40 -19.91 -4.73
CA LEU A 99 8.99 -18.52 -4.55
C LEU A 99 10.11 -17.70 -3.91
N ARG A 100 10.78 -18.25 -2.89
CA ARG A 100 11.90 -17.61 -2.21
C ARG A 100 13.09 -17.36 -3.16
N ARG A 101 13.36 -18.28 -4.10
CA ARG A 101 14.39 -18.09 -5.15
C ARG A 101 14.09 -16.92 -6.08
N HIS A 102 12.81 -16.61 -6.28
CA HIS A 102 12.34 -15.45 -7.03
C HIS A 102 12.17 -14.19 -6.16
N HIS A 103 12.62 -14.20 -4.90
CA HIS A 103 12.38 -13.13 -3.92
C HIS A 103 10.89 -12.86 -3.64
N LEU A 104 10.04 -13.87 -3.83
CA LEU A 104 8.61 -13.83 -3.57
C LEU A 104 8.28 -14.55 -2.26
N MET A 105 7.16 -14.14 -1.65
CA MET A 105 6.60 -14.74 -0.44
C MET A 105 5.11 -15.00 -0.64
N LEU A 106 4.55 -15.98 0.07
CA LEU A 106 3.12 -16.27 0.04
C LEU A 106 2.26 -15.08 0.49
N GLU A 107 2.78 -14.31 1.43
CA GLU A 107 2.19 -13.04 1.87
C GLU A 107 3.28 -11.97 1.84
N GLN A 108 3.10 -10.94 1.00
CA GLN A 108 4.02 -9.81 0.91
C GLN A 108 3.28 -8.50 1.15
N THR A 109 3.81 -7.67 2.05
CA THR A 109 3.20 -6.38 2.36
C THR A 109 4.06 -5.24 1.88
N ALA A 110 3.42 -4.21 1.34
CA ALA A 110 4.10 -3.03 0.85
C ALA A 110 3.37 -1.74 1.22
N SER A 111 4.10 -0.62 1.18
CA SER A 111 3.54 0.71 1.44
C SER A 111 2.90 1.31 0.18
N SER A 112 3.39 0.95 -1.00
CA SER A 112 2.88 1.36 -2.31
C SER A 112 2.51 0.13 -3.17
N PRO A 113 1.55 0.23 -4.11
CA PRO A 113 1.31 -0.82 -5.09
C PRO A 113 2.53 -1.11 -5.96
N GLN A 114 3.34 -0.10 -6.25
CA GLN A 114 4.53 -0.21 -7.11
C GLN A 114 5.68 -0.99 -6.45
N ASP A 115 5.65 -1.08 -5.13
CA ASP A 115 6.62 -1.85 -4.35
C ASP A 115 6.23 -3.34 -4.28
N LEU A 116 5.02 -3.71 -4.76
CA LEU A 116 4.63 -5.10 -4.90
C LEU A 116 5.17 -5.67 -6.22
N PRO A 117 5.51 -6.96 -6.26
CA PRO A 117 5.83 -7.65 -7.52
C PRO A 117 4.68 -7.51 -8.51
N ALA A 118 5.02 -7.31 -9.78
CA ALA A 118 4.03 -7.32 -10.85
C ALA A 118 3.33 -8.68 -10.90
N LEU A 119 2.02 -8.70 -11.16
CA LEU A 119 1.28 -9.97 -11.22
C LEU A 119 1.85 -10.87 -12.31
N GLU A 120 2.27 -10.29 -13.42
CA GLU A 120 2.88 -10.98 -14.56
C GLU A 120 4.15 -11.73 -14.14
N ASP A 121 5.01 -11.08 -13.33
CA ASP A 121 6.25 -11.67 -12.84
C ASP A 121 5.98 -12.82 -11.87
N VAL A 122 4.97 -12.67 -11.00
CA VAL A 122 4.54 -13.70 -10.06
C VAL A 122 3.95 -14.90 -10.82
N GLN A 123 3.15 -14.66 -11.86
CA GLN A 123 2.52 -15.69 -12.68
C GLN A 123 3.51 -16.43 -13.59
N ALA A 124 4.61 -15.78 -13.97
CA ALA A 124 5.67 -16.36 -14.79
C ALA A 124 6.52 -17.41 -14.04
N VAL A 125 6.37 -17.54 -12.72
CA VAL A 125 7.11 -18.54 -11.93
C VAL A 125 6.67 -19.94 -12.31
N THR A 126 7.65 -20.79 -12.66
CA THR A 126 7.43 -22.18 -13.05
C THR A 126 8.07 -23.15 -12.07
N PHE A 127 7.36 -24.23 -11.77
CA PHE A 127 7.78 -25.31 -10.88
C PHE A 127 8.02 -26.58 -11.69
N LYS A 128 9.01 -27.38 -11.27
CA LYS A 128 9.22 -28.72 -11.82
C LYS A 128 8.53 -29.74 -10.94
N SER A 129 7.55 -30.45 -11.49
CA SER A 129 6.94 -31.60 -10.81
C SER A 129 7.91 -32.79 -10.77
N ALA A 130 7.70 -33.69 -9.79
CA ALA A 130 8.34 -34.99 -9.72
C ALA A 130 8.19 -35.82 -11.02
N ASN A 131 7.13 -35.57 -11.80
CA ASN A 131 6.87 -36.24 -13.09
C ASN A 131 7.61 -35.60 -14.28
N GLY A 132 8.45 -34.58 -14.03
CA GLY A 132 9.21 -33.87 -15.08
C GLY A 132 8.42 -32.81 -15.85
N THR A 133 7.15 -32.61 -15.53
CA THR A 133 6.29 -31.57 -16.14
C THR A 133 6.58 -30.20 -15.53
N SER A 134 6.67 -29.17 -16.37
CA SER A 134 6.75 -27.77 -15.94
C SER A 134 5.34 -27.23 -15.67
N ILE A 135 5.12 -26.64 -14.50
CA ILE A 135 3.81 -26.17 -14.03
C ILE A 135 3.94 -24.68 -13.68
N SER A 136 2.99 -23.85 -14.11
CA SER A 136 2.99 -22.43 -13.73
C SER A 136 2.38 -22.24 -12.34
N LEU A 137 2.76 -21.16 -11.65
CA LEU A 137 2.09 -20.75 -10.41
C LEU A 137 0.58 -20.62 -10.59
N THR A 138 0.13 -20.14 -11.75
CA THR A 138 -1.31 -19.97 -12.07
C THR A 138 -2.10 -21.28 -12.06
N ASP A 139 -1.43 -22.41 -12.32
CA ASP A 139 -2.05 -23.73 -12.30
C ASP A 139 -2.30 -24.20 -10.86
N ILE A 140 -1.52 -23.73 -9.88
CA ILE A 140 -1.55 -24.24 -8.49
C ILE A 140 -1.98 -23.21 -7.45
N ALA A 141 -2.00 -21.92 -7.79
CA ALA A 141 -2.29 -20.84 -6.86
C ALA A 141 -3.08 -19.69 -7.50
N ASN A 142 -3.84 -18.97 -6.67
CA ASN A 142 -4.48 -17.71 -7.04
C ASN A 142 -3.73 -16.54 -6.39
N VAL A 143 -3.51 -15.46 -7.13
CA VAL A 143 -2.81 -14.26 -6.62
C VAL A 143 -3.81 -13.13 -6.47
N GLU A 144 -3.91 -12.56 -5.28
CA GLU A 144 -4.84 -11.47 -4.96
C GLU A 144 -4.09 -10.32 -4.27
N ILE A 145 -4.40 -9.08 -4.65
CA ILE A 145 -3.93 -7.88 -3.96
C ILE A 145 -5.07 -7.33 -3.10
N GLY A 146 -4.76 -7.06 -1.83
CA GLY A 146 -5.69 -6.49 -0.87
C GLY A 146 -5.04 -5.41 0.01
N ALA A 147 -5.75 -5.03 1.07
CA ALA A 147 -5.22 -4.20 2.15
C ALA A 147 -5.03 -5.06 3.40
N LYS A 148 -3.88 -4.95 4.05
CA LYS A 148 -3.66 -5.56 5.36
C LYS A 148 -4.54 -4.86 6.39
N GLU A 149 -5.17 -5.63 7.28
CA GLU A 149 -6.20 -5.19 8.24
C GLU A 149 -5.78 -4.09 9.23
N SER A 150 -4.52 -3.66 9.23
CA SER A 150 -4.05 -2.49 9.96
C SER A 150 -4.46 -1.17 9.27
N ALA A 151 -5.70 -1.09 8.78
CA ALA A 151 -6.25 0.12 8.22
C ALA A 151 -6.52 1.11 9.35
N PRO A 152 -6.13 2.40 9.21
CA PRO A 152 -6.61 3.41 10.12
C PRO A 152 -8.14 3.38 10.11
N THR A 153 -8.77 3.35 11.28
CA THR A 153 -10.21 3.45 11.39
C THR A 153 -10.60 4.74 12.08
N TYR A 154 -11.65 5.39 11.60
CA TYR A 154 -12.24 6.55 12.24
C TYR A 154 -13.73 6.26 12.44
N LYS A 155 -14.18 6.29 13.69
CA LYS A 155 -15.56 5.95 14.09
C LYS A 155 -16.04 4.60 13.52
N GLY A 156 -15.16 3.58 13.55
CA GLY A 156 -15.46 2.23 13.07
C GLY A 156 -15.46 2.07 11.54
N ARG A 157 -15.12 3.11 10.77
CA ARG A 157 -15.00 3.07 9.30
C ARG A 157 -13.53 3.04 8.91
N LYS A 158 -13.18 2.24 7.90
CA LYS A 158 -11.83 2.25 7.31
C LYS A 158 -11.59 3.61 6.66
N VAL A 159 -10.47 4.24 6.98
CA VAL A 159 -10.11 5.56 6.47
C VAL A 159 -8.66 5.60 6.02
N THR A 160 -8.36 6.52 5.11
CA THR A 160 -6.99 6.85 4.71
C THR A 160 -6.73 8.30 5.11
N ALA A 161 -5.69 8.55 5.90
CA ALA A 161 -5.33 9.91 6.30
C ALA A 161 -4.16 10.44 5.45
N LEU A 162 -4.10 11.76 5.25
CA LEU A 162 -2.99 12.46 4.61
C LEU A 162 -2.52 13.55 5.54
N GLY A 163 -1.22 13.54 5.87
CA GLY A 163 -0.56 14.64 6.56
C GLY A 163 0.07 15.60 5.55
N ILE A 164 -0.18 16.88 5.69
CA ILE A 164 0.42 17.93 4.85
C ILE A 164 1.51 18.64 5.64
N PHE A 165 2.67 18.79 5.02
CA PHE A 165 3.84 19.46 5.57
C PHE A 165 4.04 20.80 4.87
N LYS A 166 4.31 21.84 5.65
CA LYS A 166 4.46 23.20 5.14
C LYS A 166 5.81 23.32 4.45
N ARG A 167 5.85 24.02 3.33
CA ARG A 167 7.11 24.46 2.74
C ARG A 167 7.81 25.38 3.72
N GLU A 168 8.91 24.90 4.30
CA GLU A 168 9.88 25.81 4.88
C GLU A 168 10.35 26.71 3.73
N GLU A 169 10.11 28.01 3.83
CA GLU A 169 10.72 28.99 2.95
C GLU A 169 12.22 29.00 3.25
N ASN A 170 12.96 28.05 2.69
CA ASN A 170 14.35 28.26 2.36
C ASN A 170 14.39 28.56 0.86
N ASN A 171 13.96 29.78 0.53
CA ASN A 171 14.44 30.43 -0.68
C ASN A 171 15.96 30.51 -0.51
N ALA A 172 16.70 29.57 -1.11
CA ALA A 172 18.12 29.74 -1.32
C ALA A 172 18.27 30.96 -2.23
N LEU A 173 18.43 32.12 -1.60
CA LEU A 173 18.70 33.39 -2.24
C LEU A 173 19.88 33.20 -3.21
N GLY A 174 19.61 33.46 -4.48
CA GLY A 174 20.52 33.82 -5.56
C GLY A 174 21.97 33.35 -5.45
N PHE A 175 22.27 32.20 -6.07
CA PHE A 175 23.58 32.02 -6.68
C PHE A 175 23.67 32.96 -7.88
N TRP A 176 24.19 34.18 -7.70
CA TRP A 176 24.86 35.06 -8.70
C TRP A 176 25.28 36.34 -7.96
N LEU A 177 26.57 36.45 -7.61
CA LEU A 177 27.21 37.74 -7.35
C LEU A 177 28.02 38.10 -8.63
N PRO A 178 27.98 39.35 -9.12
CA PRO A 178 28.98 39.84 -10.07
C PRO A 178 30.36 40.01 -9.43
#